data_AF-A0A7S2WS67-F1
#
_entry.id   AF-A0A7S2WS67-F1
#
_cell.length_a   1.000
_cell.length_b   1.000
_cell.length_c   1.000
_cell.angle_alpha   90.00
_cell.angle_beta   90.00
_cell.angle_gamma   90.00
#
_symmetry.space_group_name_H-M   'P 1'
#
loop_
_entity.id
_entity.type
_entity.pdbx_description
1 polymer ?
#
loop_
_entity_poly.entity_id
_entity_poly.type
_entity_poly.pdbx_seq_one_letter_code
_entity_poly.pdbx_strand_id
1 'polypeptide(L)'
;ARFVVTATGGAPDRVGYLAQHQLFDQIPELRRDVAMPDYCALLRADEELGSKSGSESLTASEQQSQTVDRIDETTGDADSEPVLNAWFGPAGTVSPLHHDPKHNLLAQVVGSKFLALYHRKDTPALHPHDPPMQNNSQLDFEASENLPDDFLQTPFYACVLQEGEM
;
A
#
# COMPACT_ATOMS: atom_id res chain seq x y z
N ALA A 1 5.74 -3.65 -4.31
CA ALA A 1 5.66 -3.27 -5.74
C ALA A 1 5.96 -1.77 -5.84
N ARG A 2 6.41 -1.28 -6.99
CA ARG A 2 6.55 0.16 -7.25
C ARG A 2 5.33 0.64 -8.00
N PHE A 3 4.76 1.78 -7.63
CA PHE A 3 3.54 2.30 -8.25
C PHE A 3 3.80 3.73 -8.78
N VAL A 4 3.31 3.98 -9.99
CA VAL A 4 2.95 5.33 -10.46
C VAL A 4 1.46 5.46 -10.32
N VAL A 5 0.96 6.62 -9.88
CA VAL A 5 -0.48 6.88 -9.82
C VAL A 5 -0.75 8.19 -10.56
N THR A 6 -1.39 8.12 -11.72
CA THR A 6 -1.92 9.31 -12.40
C THR A 6 -3.45 9.24 -12.45
N ALA A 7 -4.14 10.24 -11.92
CA ALA A 7 -5.59 10.37 -12.10
C ALA A 7 -5.90 10.88 -13.52
N THR A 8 -6.70 10.14 -14.29
CA THR A 8 -6.96 10.50 -15.70
C THR A 8 -8.03 11.58 -15.84
N GLY A 9 -7.76 12.65 -16.61
CA GLY A 9 -8.72 13.72 -16.94
C GLY A 9 -8.06 15.10 -17.10
N GLY A 10 -8.84 16.12 -17.48
CA GLY A 10 -8.33 17.48 -17.66
C GLY A 10 -7.90 18.13 -16.33
N ALA A 11 -6.62 18.50 -16.23
CA ALA A 11 -6.05 19.07 -15.02
C ALA A 11 -6.36 20.58 -14.88
N PRO A 12 -6.71 21.08 -13.68
CA PRO A 12 -6.78 22.52 -13.41
C PRO A 12 -5.38 23.16 -13.39
N ASP A 13 -5.29 24.48 -13.60
CA ASP A 13 -4.02 25.26 -13.60
C ASP A 13 -3.16 25.07 -12.34
N ARG A 14 -3.79 24.73 -11.21
CA ARG A 14 -3.11 24.34 -9.97
C ARG A 14 -3.78 23.10 -9.40
N VAL A 15 -2.99 22.04 -9.24
CA VAL A 15 -3.44 20.76 -8.69
C VAL A 15 -3.08 20.70 -7.21
N GLY A 16 -4.09 20.52 -6.36
CA GLY A 16 -3.92 20.17 -4.95
C GLY A 16 -4.16 18.67 -4.77
N TYR A 17 -3.28 17.99 -4.04
CA TYR A 17 -3.38 16.55 -3.82
C TYR A 17 -3.27 16.24 -2.33
N LEU A 18 -4.36 15.74 -1.73
CA LEU A 18 -4.35 15.17 -0.39
C LEU A 18 -3.95 13.70 -0.53
N ALA A 19 -2.68 13.39 -0.29
CA ALA A 19 -2.13 12.05 -0.46
C ALA A 19 -1.66 11.48 0.88
N GLN A 20 -1.71 10.15 1.03
CA GLN A 20 -1.19 9.43 2.18
C GLN A 20 -1.72 9.98 3.53
N HIS A 21 -3.02 10.33 3.60
CA HIS A 21 -3.62 10.93 4.79
C HIS A 21 -4.49 9.93 5.54
N GLN A 22 -4.32 9.81 6.86
CA GLN A 22 -5.15 8.97 7.73
C GLN A 22 -6.52 9.65 8.00
N LEU A 23 -7.27 9.92 6.93
CA LEU A 23 -8.52 10.65 6.98
C LEU A 23 -9.59 9.96 7.83
N PHE A 24 -9.57 8.63 7.85
CA PHE A 24 -10.55 7.80 8.55
C PHE A 24 -10.41 7.87 10.08
N ASP A 25 -9.22 8.18 10.58
CA ASP A 25 -9.00 8.41 12.02
C ASP A 25 -9.53 9.79 12.43
N GLN A 26 -9.54 10.75 11.51
CA GLN A 26 -10.05 12.10 11.73
C GLN A 26 -11.58 12.17 11.58
N ILE A 27 -12.15 11.34 10.70
CA ILE A 27 -13.59 11.31 10.39
C ILE A 27 -14.10 9.86 10.56
N PRO A 28 -14.42 9.44 11.79
CA PRO A 28 -14.84 8.07 12.09
C PRO A 28 -16.11 7.62 11.36
N GLU A 29 -16.95 8.56 10.90
CA GLU A 29 -18.10 8.25 10.07
C GLU A 29 -17.67 7.66 8.73
N LEU A 30 -16.65 8.22 8.07
CA LEU A 30 -16.11 7.67 6.81
C LEU A 30 -15.46 6.31 7.02
N ARG A 31 -14.90 6.05 8.21
CA ARG A 31 -14.30 4.76 8.55
C ARG A 31 -15.32 3.61 8.47
N ARG A 32 -16.61 3.89 8.72
CA ARG A 32 -17.68 2.88 8.66
C ARG A 32 -18.03 2.45 7.24
N ASP A 33 -17.66 3.25 6.25
CA ASP A 33 -17.97 3.00 4.83
C ASP A 33 -16.91 2.15 4.13
N VAL A 34 -15.80 1.85 4.80
CA VAL A 34 -14.69 1.07 4.28
C VAL A 34 -14.40 -0.14 5.17
N ALA A 35 -14.25 -1.31 4.55
CA ALA A 35 -13.89 -2.55 5.23
C ALA A 35 -12.41 -2.86 5.01
N MET A 36 -11.80 -3.51 6.00
CA MET A 36 -10.47 -4.09 5.82
C MET A 36 -10.60 -5.30 4.88
N PRO A 37 -9.82 -5.40 3.79
CA PRO A 37 -9.87 -6.57 2.93
C PRO A 37 -9.39 -7.83 3.66
N ASP A 38 -10.10 -8.95 3.48
CA ASP A 38 -9.76 -10.23 4.13
C ASP A 38 -8.33 -10.69 3.82
N TYR A 39 -7.78 -10.31 2.66
CA TYR A 39 -6.40 -10.58 2.26
C TYR A 39 -5.35 -10.05 3.27
N CYS A 40 -5.67 -8.99 4.02
CA CYS A 40 -4.80 -8.46 5.06
C CYS A 40 -4.58 -9.47 6.21
N ALA A 41 -5.49 -10.42 6.42
CA ALA A 41 -5.35 -11.45 7.45
C ALA A 41 -4.23 -12.46 7.13
N LEU A 42 -3.87 -12.63 5.86
CA LEU A 42 -2.80 -13.56 5.45
C LEU A 42 -1.42 -13.14 5.99
N LEU A 43 -1.20 -11.84 6.16
CA LEU A 43 0.07 -11.32 6.68
C LEU A 43 0.25 -11.62 8.17
N ARG A 44 -0.85 -11.67 8.94
CA ARG A 44 -0.82 -12.01 10.37
C ARG A 44 -0.44 -13.48 10.61
N ALA A 45 -0.86 -14.38 9.71
CA ALA A 45 -0.61 -15.81 9.84
C ALA A 45 0.89 -16.19 9.67
N ASP A 46 1.62 -15.49 8.80
CA ASP A 46 3.05 -15.75 8.57
C ASP A 46 3.91 -15.37 9.79
N GLU A 47 3.55 -14.31 10.52
CA GLU A 47 4.27 -13.88 11.74
C GLU A 47 4.03 -14.83 12.93
N GLU A 48 2.82 -15.39 13.05
CA GLU A 48 2.51 -16.42 14.05
C GLU A 48 3.23 -17.76 13.77
N LEU A 49 3.42 -18.11 12.50
CA LEU A 49 4.17 -19.31 12.08
C LEU A 49 5.68 -19.15 12.26
N GLY A 50 6.22 -17.95 12.04
CA GLY A 50 7.64 -17.61 12.25
C GLY A 50 8.04 -17.57 13.73
N SER A 51 7.10 -17.27 14.63
CA SER A 51 7.36 -17.19 16.08
C SER A 51 7.36 -18.55 16.80
N LYS A 52 6.98 -19.66 16.14
CA LYS A 52 6.91 -21.01 16.72
C LYS A 52 8.18 -21.87 16.56
N SER A 53 9.35 -21.26 16.33
CA SER A 53 10.64 -22.00 16.29
C SER A 53 11.25 -22.29 17.69
N GLY A 54 10.63 -21.81 18.77
CA GLY A 54 11.08 -22.06 20.15
C GLY A 54 10.44 -23.30 20.79
N SER A 55 11.14 -24.44 20.74
CA SER A 55 11.00 -25.65 21.59
C SER A 55 9.69 -25.80 22.41
N GLU A 56 8.66 -26.44 21.85
CA GLU A 56 7.55 -26.97 22.64
C GLU A 56 7.94 -28.31 23.29
N SER A 57 8.17 -28.28 24.60
CA SER A 57 8.16 -29.47 25.45
C SER A 57 6.70 -29.78 25.82
N LEU A 58 6.24 -30.96 25.40
CA LEU A 58 4.91 -31.48 25.65
C LEU A 58 4.72 -31.75 27.15
N THR A 59 3.81 -31.03 27.80
CA THR A 59 3.12 -31.56 28.99
C THR A 59 1.62 -31.40 28.81
N ALA A 60 0.96 -32.54 28.65
CA ALA A 60 -0.47 -32.67 28.60
C ALA A 60 -1.09 -32.52 29.99
N SER A 61 -2.14 -31.70 30.11
CA SER A 61 -3.23 -31.94 31.07
C SER A 61 -4.47 -31.16 30.67
N GLU A 62 -5.53 -31.91 30.39
CA GLU A 62 -6.90 -31.45 30.15
C GLU A 62 -7.52 -30.84 31.42
N GLN A 63 -8.33 -29.78 31.27
CA GLN A 63 -9.59 -29.62 32.03
C GLN A 63 -10.47 -28.47 31.47
N GLN A 64 -11.77 -28.71 31.56
CA GLN A 64 -12.92 -28.14 30.87
C GLN A 64 -13.53 -26.94 31.61
N SER A 65 -14.09 -25.92 30.93
CA SER A 65 -15.38 -25.25 31.25
C SER A 65 -15.58 -23.91 30.53
N GLN A 66 -16.82 -23.67 30.10
CA GLN A 66 -17.39 -22.44 29.52
C GLN A 66 -17.22 -21.21 30.42
N THR A 67 -16.86 -20.06 29.83
CA THR A 67 -17.41 -18.73 30.20
C THR A 67 -17.42 -17.79 29.00
N VAL A 68 -18.55 -17.10 28.86
CA VAL A 68 -18.94 -16.06 27.91
C VAL A 68 -18.12 -14.77 28.15
N ASP A 69 -17.96 -13.95 27.10
CA ASP A 69 -17.46 -12.56 27.09
C ASP A 69 -16.05 -12.27 27.66
N ARG A 70 -15.01 -12.50 26.85
CA ARG A 70 -13.82 -11.62 26.79
C ARG A 70 -13.27 -11.65 25.38
N ILE A 71 -13.53 -10.60 24.60
CA ILE A 71 -12.69 -10.27 23.45
C ILE A 71 -11.37 -9.85 24.10
N ASP A 72 -10.40 -10.75 24.04
CA ASP A 72 -9.10 -10.57 24.65
C ASP A 72 -8.36 -9.46 23.90
N GLU A 73 -8.18 -8.32 24.56
CA GLU A 73 -7.18 -7.32 24.21
C GLU A 73 -5.78 -7.89 24.50
N THR A 74 -5.40 -8.97 23.80
CA THR A 74 -4.03 -9.48 23.84
C THR A 74 -3.25 -8.85 22.71
N THR A 75 -2.63 -7.71 23.04
CA THR A 75 -1.29 -7.30 22.59
C THR A 75 -0.88 -7.81 21.20
N GLY A 76 -1.62 -7.42 20.17
CA GLY A 76 -1.08 -7.40 18.81
C GLY A 76 -0.10 -6.25 18.74
N ASP A 77 1.13 -6.50 18.30
CA ASP A 77 2.08 -5.44 18.01
C ASP A 77 1.39 -4.40 17.11
N ALA A 78 1.30 -3.15 17.56
CA ALA A 78 0.57 -2.10 16.85
C ALA A 78 1.12 -1.87 15.43
N ASP A 79 2.32 -2.39 15.15
CA ASP A 79 2.96 -2.33 13.83
C ASP A 79 2.43 -3.34 12.80
N SER A 80 1.64 -4.35 13.25
CA SER A 80 1.05 -5.41 12.43
C SER A 80 -0.32 -5.06 11.83
N GLU A 81 -0.94 -3.96 12.28
CA GLU A 81 -2.22 -3.52 11.71
C GLU A 81 -1.99 -2.74 10.40
N PRO A 82 -2.77 -3.05 9.34
CA PRO A 82 -2.71 -2.28 8.10
C PRO A 82 -3.06 -0.81 8.35
N VAL A 83 -2.17 0.09 7.95
CA VAL A 83 -2.42 1.53 8.00
C VAL A 83 -3.39 1.91 6.88
N LEU A 84 -4.49 2.58 7.25
CA LEU A 84 -5.50 3.00 6.29
C LEU A 84 -5.31 4.48 5.93
N ASN A 85 -5.01 4.74 4.66
CA ASN A 85 -4.84 6.08 4.12
C ASN A 85 -5.88 6.39 3.04
N ALA A 86 -6.16 7.68 2.86
CA ALA A 86 -6.97 8.22 1.78
C ALA A 86 -6.11 9.05 0.83
N TRP A 87 -6.49 9.00 -0.45
CA TRP A 87 -5.93 9.85 -1.51
C TRP A 87 -7.07 10.56 -2.22
N PHE A 88 -7.08 11.89 -2.16
CA PHE A 88 -8.10 12.73 -2.76
C PHE A 88 -7.47 13.85 -3.56
N GLY A 89 -7.89 14.00 -4.81
CA GLY A 89 -7.43 15.08 -5.67
C GLY A 89 -8.11 15.05 -7.02
N PRO A 90 -7.99 16.14 -7.79
CA PRO A 90 -8.58 16.22 -9.11
C PRO A 90 -7.83 15.33 -10.11
N ALA A 91 -8.37 15.26 -11.33
CA ALA A 91 -7.64 14.74 -12.47
C ALA A 91 -6.31 15.47 -12.68
N GLY A 92 -5.28 14.77 -13.15
CA GLY A 92 -3.91 15.27 -13.28
C GLY A 92 -3.08 15.22 -12.00
N THR A 93 -3.61 14.66 -10.91
CA THR A 93 -2.75 14.33 -9.76
C THR A 93 -1.80 13.19 -10.11
N VAL A 94 -0.52 13.39 -9.80
CA VAL A 94 0.55 12.43 -10.03
C VAL A 94 1.22 12.08 -8.71
N SER A 95 1.39 10.78 -8.46
CA SER A 95 2.33 10.29 -7.46
C SER A 95 3.57 9.80 -8.21
N PRO A 96 4.75 10.44 -8.02
CA PRO A 96 5.98 10.01 -8.67
C PRO A 96 6.30 8.54 -8.40
N LEU A 97 7.08 7.92 -9.29
CA LEU A 97 7.45 6.51 -9.16
C LEU A 97 8.21 6.28 -7.84
N HIS A 98 7.63 5.44 -6.97
CA HIS A 98 8.22 5.11 -5.67
C HIS A 98 7.90 3.67 -5.27
N HIS A 99 8.53 3.20 -4.17
CA HIS A 99 8.09 2.01 -3.46
C HIS A 99 7.77 2.30 -2.00
N ASP A 100 6.80 1.55 -1.48
CA ASP A 100 6.45 1.53 -0.07
C ASP A 100 7.22 0.43 0.69
N PRO A 101 7.47 0.61 2.00
CA PRO A 101 8.09 -0.41 2.84
C PRO A 101 7.14 -1.55 3.22
N LYS A 102 5.81 -1.31 3.21
CA LYS A 102 4.77 -2.31 3.53
C LYS A 102 4.08 -2.81 2.26
N HIS A 103 3.43 -3.97 2.34
CA HIS A 103 2.48 -4.41 1.31
C HIS A 103 1.28 -3.45 1.26
N ASN A 104 0.68 -3.27 0.09
CA ASN A 104 -0.39 -2.29 -0.12
C ASN A 104 -1.53 -2.91 -0.93
N LEU A 105 -2.76 -2.48 -0.61
CA LEU A 105 -3.97 -2.72 -1.38
C LEU A 105 -4.58 -1.34 -1.68
N LEU A 106 -4.61 -0.96 -2.95
CA LEU A 106 -5.14 0.34 -3.37
C LEU A 106 -6.56 0.14 -3.92
N ALA A 107 -7.58 0.53 -3.15
CA ALA A 107 -8.96 0.49 -3.59
C ALA A 107 -9.37 1.82 -4.25
N GLN A 108 -9.96 1.75 -5.45
CA GLN A 108 -10.42 2.92 -6.19
C GLN A 108 -11.91 3.14 -5.96
N VAL A 109 -12.27 4.27 -5.31
CA VAL A 109 -13.67 4.57 -4.95
C VAL A 109 -14.35 5.47 -5.99
N VAL A 110 -13.68 6.53 -6.45
CA VAL A 110 -14.24 7.51 -7.40
C VAL A 110 -13.23 7.90 -8.46
N GLY A 111 -13.62 7.87 -9.73
CA GLY A 111 -12.75 8.08 -10.88
C GLY A 111 -11.83 6.88 -11.14
N SER A 112 -10.81 7.10 -11.96
CA SER A 112 -9.86 6.07 -12.35
C SER A 112 -8.41 6.54 -12.25
N LYS A 113 -7.51 5.58 -12.07
CA LYS A 113 -6.07 5.81 -11.95
C LYS A 113 -5.29 4.94 -12.91
N PHE A 114 -4.41 5.54 -13.71
CA PHE A 114 -3.38 4.78 -14.42
C PHE A 114 -2.28 4.38 -13.44
N LEU A 115 -1.96 3.10 -13.43
CA LEU A 115 -0.89 2.51 -12.63
C LEU A 115 0.18 1.90 -13.53
N ALA A 116 1.44 2.24 -13.29
CA ALA A 116 2.60 1.56 -13.87
C ALA A 116 3.40 0.88 -12.75
N LEU A 117 3.62 -0.43 -12.88
CA LEU A 117 4.25 -1.28 -11.88
C LEU A 117 5.56 -1.88 -12.39
N TYR A 118 6.63 -1.56 -11.68
CA TYR A 118 7.96 -2.10 -11.96
C TYR A 118 8.35 -3.15 -10.92
N HIS A 119 9.02 -4.21 -11.37
CA HIS A 119 9.48 -5.24 -10.48
C HIS A 119 10.70 -4.75 -9.66
N ARG A 120 10.86 -5.26 -8.43
CA ARG A 120 11.95 -4.85 -7.53
C ARG A 120 13.34 -5.09 -8.15
N LYS A 121 13.50 -6.16 -8.92
CA LYS A 121 14.76 -6.49 -9.60
C LYS A 121 15.25 -5.36 -10.52
N ASP A 122 14.34 -4.55 -11.06
CA ASP A 122 14.64 -3.51 -12.03
C ASP A 122 14.98 -2.16 -11.37
N THR A 123 15.11 -2.11 -10.03
CA THR A 123 15.50 -0.89 -9.27
C THR A 123 16.61 -0.06 -9.92
N PRO A 124 17.72 -0.66 -10.40
CA PRO A 124 18.82 0.13 -10.94
C PRO A 124 18.41 1.01 -12.13
N ALA A 125 17.51 0.51 -12.99
CA ALA A 125 17.02 1.23 -14.16
C ALA A 125 15.93 2.26 -13.84
N LEU A 126 15.48 2.34 -12.58
CA LEU A 126 14.51 3.32 -12.11
C LEU A 126 15.18 4.51 -11.42
N HIS A 127 16.52 4.58 -11.44
CA HIS A 127 17.32 5.72 -10.99
C HIS A 127 16.85 6.29 -9.63
N PRO A 128 16.91 5.51 -8.53
CA PRO A 128 16.48 5.97 -7.22
C PRO A 128 17.33 7.16 -6.74
N HIS A 129 16.77 8.03 -5.91
CA HIS A 129 17.56 9.07 -5.24
C HIS A 129 18.61 8.47 -4.29
N ASP A 130 19.58 9.29 -3.91
CA ASP A 130 20.50 8.99 -2.82
C ASP A 130 19.79 8.94 -1.46
N PRO A 131 20.40 8.29 -0.44
CA PRO A 131 19.89 8.33 0.93
C PRO A 131 19.59 9.75 1.42
N PRO A 132 18.44 9.98 2.09
CA PRO A 132 17.47 9.00 2.61
C PRO A 132 16.24 8.73 1.71
N MET A 133 16.21 9.21 0.47
CA MET A 133 15.02 9.15 -0.42
C MET A 133 15.10 8.05 -1.47
N GLN A 134 15.86 6.97 -1.22
CA GLN A 134 16.07 5.89 -2.20
C GLN A 134 14.79 5.15 -2.57
N ASN A 135 13.69 5.43 -1.86
CA ASN A 135 12.39 4.88 -2.18
C ASN A 135 11.73 5.52 -3.41
N ASN A 136 12.14 6.73 -3.79
CA ASN A 136 11.63 7.47 -4.94
C ASN A 136 12.60 7.42 -6.13
N SER A 137 12.05 7.36 -7.33
CA SER A 137 12.78 7.55 -8.59
C SER A 137 13.11 9.03 -8.80
N GLN A 138 14.26 9.30 -9.40
CA GLN A 138 14.63 10.63 -9.91
C GLN A 138 13.93 10.97 -11.22
N LEU A 139 13.33 9.99 -11.89
CA LEU A 139 12.70 10.17 -13.19
C LEU A 139 11.30 10.76 -13.03
N ASP A 140 11.09 11.90 -13.69
CA ASP A 140 9.75 12.45 -13.89
C ASP A 140 9.24 12.00 -15.26
N PHE A 141 8.41 10.96 -15.29
CA PHE A 141 7.92 10.36 -16.52
C PHE A 141 6.91 11.23 -17.28
N GLU A 142 6.24 12.19 -16.61
CA GLU A 142 5.27 13.08 -17.29
C GLU A 142 5.95 14.35 -17.83
N ALA A 143 6.98 14.83 -17.15
CA ALA A 143 7.65 16.08 -17.53
C ALA A 143 8.92 15.89 -18.38
N SER A 144 9.53 14.70 -18.39
CA SER A 144 10.84 14.50 -19.05
C SER A 144 10.70 14.13 -20.52
N GLU A 145 11.27 14.95 -21.41
CA GLU A 145 11.36 14.64 -22.84
C GLU A 145 12.46 13.62 -23.17
N ASN A 146 13.44 13.43 -22.28
CA ASN A 146 14.60 12.55 -22.48
C ASN A 146 14.78 11.61 -21.29
N LEU A 147 14.12 10.45 -21.34
CA LEU A 147 14.28 9.39 -20.35
C LEU A 147 15.47 8.48 -20.73
N PRO A 148 16.22 7.95 -19.75
CA PRO A 148 17.32 7.02 -20.01
C PRO A 148 16.90 5.75 -20.77
N ASP A 149 17.76 5.24 -21.65
CA ASP A 149 17.48 4.04 -22.46
C ASP A 149 17.21 2.79 -21.61
N ASP A 150 17.91 2.64 -20.48
CA ASP A 150 17.72 1.52 -19.56
C ASP A 150 16.32 1.54 -18.93
N PHE A 151 15.83 2.73 -18.56
CA PHE A 151 14.45 2.93 -18.12
C PHE A 151 13.44 2.59 -19.23
N LEU A 152 13.66 3.12 -20.44
CA LEU A 152 12.75 2.91 -21.59
C LEU A 152 12.62 1.43 -21.99
N GLN A 153 13.66 0.63 -21.76
CA GLN A 153 13.68 -0.80 -22.04
C GLN A 153 13.20 -1.67 -20.87
N THR A 154 12.94 -1.05 -19.71
CA THR A 154 12.54 -1.79 -18.50
C THR A 154 11.09 -2.27 -18.62
N PRO A 155 10.81 -3.57 -18.46
CA PRO A 155 9.45 -4.08 -18.51
C PRO A 155 8.65 -3.62 -17.29
N PHE A 156 7.37 -3.31 -17.52
CA PHE A 156 6.42 -2.92 -16.49
C PHE A 156 5.05 -3.54 -16.76
N TYR A 157 4.24 -3.64 -15.71
CA TYR A 157 2.81 -3.90 -15.83
C TYR A 157 2.07 -2.58 -15.79
N ALA A 158 1.06 -2.42 -16.62
CA ALA A 158 0.21 -1.23 -16.59
C ALA A 158 -1.26 -1.64 -16.51
N CYS A 159 -2.03 -0.86 -15.75
CA CYS A 159 -3.48 -0.96 -15.73
C CYS A 159 -4.12 0.40 -15.51
N VAL A 160 -5.41 0.51 -15.82
CA VAL A 160 -6.24 1.61 -15.37
C VAL A 160 -7.19 1.05 -14.33
N LEU A 161 -6.93 1.36 -13.06
CA LEU A 161 -7.74 0.97 -11.92
C LEU A 161 -9.05 1.78 -11.95
N GLN A 162 -10.18 1.10 -12.10
CA GLN A 162 -11.53 1.66 -12.18
C GLN A 162 -12.22 1.69 -10.81
N GLU A 163 -13.33 2.43 -10.73
CA GLU A 163 -14.19 2.43 -9.54
C GLU A 163 -14.62 1.00 -9.15
N GLY A 164 -14.45 0.66 -7.88
CA GLY A 164 -14.75 -0.65 -7.30
C GLY A 164 -13.63 -1.68 -7.44
N GLU A 165 -12.55 -1.39 -8.16
CA GLU A 165 -11.39 -2.27 -8.30
C GLU A 165 -10.36 -2.06 -7.18
N MET A 166 -9.55 -3.11 -6.97
CA MET A 166 -8.41 -3.16 -6.03
C MET A 166 -7.27 -3.99 -6.61
#